data_AF-A0A8T4DC28-F1
#
_entry.id   AF-A0A8T4DC28-F1
#
_cell.length_a   1.000
_cell.length_b   1.000
_cell.length_c   1.000
_cell.angle_alpha   90.00
_cell.angle_beta   90.00
_cell.angle_gamma   90.00
#
_symmetry.space_group_name_H-M   'P 1'
#
loop_
_entity.id
_entity.type
_entity.pdbx_description
1 polymer ?
#
loop_
_entity_poly.entity_id
_entity_poly.type
_entity_poly.pdbx_seq_one_letter_code
_entity_poly.pdbx_strand_id
1 'polypeptide(L)'
;MEPDIGAVLGQFDSIRDHTRQILQRIGRGGWVDYTEEGKILVEEYTDAKMQFERIKGKQKFKVTLLDIEWIPSGWAKEKALLRRTEIECSKAIGALGSIGTPLPKDELDKLSALREELEKLSKVLPDINYERNLSEAIDEYVKGDYLASALISGRVIIYALNQIPRKSDEEKVKFLLEKKIVEENRKDIHEAIIKASRKARNFFSHDIKVIPTPSEAHSLLGESIGILDVVSKVLKDEEYLHK
;
A
#
# COMPACT_ATOMS: atom_id res chain seq x y z
N MET A 1 -33.11 4.09 11.35
CA MET A 1 -32.34 2.83 11.30
C MET A 1 -30.87 3.20 11.24
N GLU A 2 -30.02 2.58 12.05
CA GLU A 2 -28.58 2.88 12.03
C GLU A 2 -27.93 2.27 10.78
N PRO A 3 -27.03 3.00 10.08
CA PRO A 3 -26.31 2.43 8.95
C PRO A 3 -25.29 1.41 9.47
N ASP A 4 -25.44 0.16 9.03
CA ASP A 4 -24.50 -0.93 9.25
C ASP A 4 -23.23 -0.71 8.41
N ILE A 5 -22.06 -0.77 9.03
CA ILE A 5 -20.78 -0.52 8.34
C ILE A 5 -20.58 -1.55 7.22
N GLY A 6 -20.91 -2.82 7.48
CA GLY A 6 -20.81 -3.89 6.48
C GLY A 6 -21.71 -3.63 5.28
N ALA A 7 -22.96 -3.26 5.51
CA ALA A 7 -23.90 -2.89 4.44
C ALA A 7 -23.41 -1.70 3.59
N VAL A 8 -22.94 -0.61 4.22
CA VAL A 8 -22.46 0.58 3.49
C VAL A 8 -21.17 0.27 2.73
N LEU A 9 -20.27 -0.53 3.29
CA LEU A 9 -19.08 -1.01 2.60
C LEU A 9 -19.47 -1.82 1.36
N GLY A 10 -20.41 -2.75 1.48
CA GLY A 10 -20.92 -3.54 0.37
C GLY A 10 -21.56 -2.70 -0.74
N GLN A 11 -22.24 -1.60 -0.39
CA GLN A 11 -22.78 -0.65 -1.37
C GLN A 11 -21.65 0.01 -2.18
N PHE A 12 -20.61 0.53 -1.52
CA PHE A 12 -19.48 1.14 -2.24
C PHE A 12 -18.72 0.13 -3.10
N ASP A 13 -18.56 -1.12 -2.64
CA ASP A 13 -17.96 -2.19 -3.46
C ASP A 13 -18.78 -2.46 -4.72
N SER A 14 -20.11 -2.59 -4.59
CA SER A 14 -21.02 -2.82 -5.72
C SER A 14 -20.96 -1.67 -6.73
N ILE A 15 -21.04 -0.42 -6.27
CA ILE A 15 -20.97 0.78 -7.12
C ILE A 15 -19.63 0.85 -7.85
N ARG A 16 -18.52 0.58 -7.15
CA ARG A 16 -17.17 0.58 -7.74
C ARG A 16 -17.04 -0.49 -8.82
N ASP A 17 -17.51 -1.70 -8.57
CA ASP A 17 -17.38 -2.82 -9.49
C ASP A 17 -18.27 -2.63 -10.72
N HIS A 18 -19.49 -2.11 -10.56
CA HIS A 18 -20.36 -1.72 -11.68
C HIS A 18 -19.75 -0.58 -12.50
N THR A 19 -19.18 0.42 -11.85
CA THR A 19 -18.43 1.51 -12.51
C THR A 19 -17.27 0.96 -13.36
N ARG A 20 -16.50 0.00 -12.84
CA ARG A 20 -15.41 -0.65 -13.58
C ARG A 20 -15.93 -1.41 -14.80
N GLN A 21 -17.06 -2.10 -14.68
CA GLN A 21 -17.67 -2.81 -15.80
C GLN A 21 -18.07 -1.84 -16.93
N ILE A 22 -18.66 -0.68 -16.61
CA ILE A 22 -18.97 0.35 -17.60
C ILE A 22 -17.68 0.87 -18.25
N LEU A 23 -16.66 1.22 -17.47
CA LEU A 23 -15.37 1.70 -17.98
C LEU A 23 -14.68 0.70 -18.92
N GLN A 24 -14.76 -0.60 -18.62
CA GLN A 24 -14.25 -1.67 -19.49
C GLN A 24 -15.04 -1.77 -20.79
N ARG A 25 -16.37 -1.66 -20.75
CA ARG A 25 -17.22 -1.68 -21.94
C ARG A 25 -16.96 -0.47 -22.84
N ILE A 26 -16.81 0.73 -22.27
CA ILE A 26 -16.40 1.95 -22.98
C ILE A 26 -15.05 1.76 -23.68
N GLY A 27 -14.09 1.09 -23.03
CA GLY A 27 -12.76 0.84 -23.59
C GLY A 27 -12.73 -0.06 -24.84
N ARG A 28 -13.79 -0.85 -25.08
CA ARG A 28 -13.88 -1.80 -26.21
C ARG A 28 -14.44 -1.19 -27.50
N GLY A 29 -14.70 0.12 -27.54
CA GLY A 29 -15.02 0.85 -28.77
C GLY A 29 -16.46 0.69 -29.28
N GLY A 30 -17.39 0.18 -28.46
CA GLY A 30 -18.82 0.15 -28.79
C GLY A 30 -19.47 1.51 -28.57
N TRP A 31 -20.20 2.02 -29.57
CA TRP A 31 -21.07 3.21 -29.43
C TRP A 31 -22.33 2.80 -28.66
N VAL A 32 -22.24 2.78 -27.33
CA VAL A 32 -23.35 2.48 -26.42
C VAL A 32 -23.51 3.69 -25.53
N ASP A 33 -24.75 4.20 -25.45
CA ASP A 33 -25.11 5.27 -24.54
C ASP A 33 -25.25 4.71 -23.13
N TYR A 34 -24.36 5.13 -22.22
CA TYR A 34 -24.37 4.72 -20.81
C TYR A 34 -24.98 5.81 -19.91
N THR A 35 -25.67 6.79 -20.49
CA THR A 35 -26.16 7.96 -19.75
C THR A 35 -27.07 7.57 -18.59
N GLU A 36 -28.01 6.66 -18.82
CA GLU A 36 -28.97 6.27 -17.80
C GLU A 36 -28.33 5.40 -16.72
N GLU A 37 -27.50 4.43 -17.11
CA GLU A 37 -26.75 3.57 -16.19
C GLU A 37 -25.81 4.41 -15.30
N GLY A 38 -25.20 5.45 -15.86
CA GLY A 38 -24.33 6.36 -15.13
C GLY A 38 -25.07 7.29 -14.17
N LYS A 39 -26.27 7.77 -14.50
CA LYS A 39 -27.12 8.51 -13.55
C LYS A 39 -27.48 7.68 -12.34
N ILE A 40 -27.93 6.44 -12.57
CA ILE A 40 -28.28 5.50 -11.51
C ILE A 40 -27.09 5.30 -10.57
N LEU A 41 -25.88 5.10 -11.10
CA LEU A 41 -24.67 4.98 -10.27
C LEU A 41 -24.36 6.22 -9.45
N VAL A 42 -24.60 7.42 -9.98
CA VAL A 42 -24.41 8.67 -9.23
C VAL A 42 -25.45 8.83 -8.12
N GLU A 43 -26.69 8.42 -8.36
CA GLU A 43 -27.74 8.39 -7.34
C GLU A 43 -27.40 7.38 -6.24
N GLU A 44 -27.03 6.14 -6.60
CA GLU A 44 -26.58 5.12 -5.64
C GLU A 44 -25.37 5.57 -4.82
N TYR A 45 -24.40 6.23 -5.47
CA TYR A 45 -23.25 6.83 -4.79
C TYR A 45 -23.66 7.92 -3.81
N THR A 46 -24.60 8.78 -4.19
CA THR A 46 -25.11 9.87 -3.35
C THR A 46 -25.78 9.32 -2.10
N ASP A 47 -26.58 8.27 -2.26
CA ASP A 47 -27.22 7.57 -1.14
C ASP A 47 -26.20 6.90 -0.21
N ALA A 48 -25.23 6.18 -0.77
CA ALA A 48 -24.15 5.56 -0.01
C ALA A 48 -23.31 6.60 0.75
N LYS A 49 -23.00 7.74 0.11
CA LYS A 49 -22.28 8.86 0.73
C LYS A 49 -23.02 9.46 1.91
N MET A 50 -24.34 9.64 1.83
CA MET A 50 -25.14 10.11 2.98
C MET A 50 -25.02 9.17 4.18
N GLN A 51 -24.99 7.86 3.94
CA GLN A 51 -24.78 6.88 5.02
C GLN A 51 -23.36 6.91 5.57
N PHE A 52 -22.36 7.06 4.69
CA PHE A 52 -20.96 7.24 5.06
C PHE A 52 -20.73 8.44 5.99
N GLU A 53 -21.28 9.61 5.66
CA GLU A 53 -21.09 10.82 6.50
C GLU A 53 -21.74 10.66 7.89
N ARG A 54 -22.82 9.88 8.00
CA ARG A 54 -23.40 9.52 9.31
C ARG A 54 -22.46 8.63 10.13
N ILE A 55 -21.85 7.62 9.50
CA ILE A 55 -20.87 6.74 10.16
C ILE A 55 -19.64 7.56 10.57
N LYS A 56 -19.13 8.42 9.68
CA LYS A 56 -18.01 9.33 9.94
C LYS A 56 -18.26 10.25 11.13
N GLY A 57 -19.42 10.87 11.23
CA GLY A 57 -19.76 11.72 12.37
C GLY A 57 -19.69 10.96 13.72
N LYS A 58 -20.06 9.68 13.73
CA LYS A 58 -19.99 8.82 14.92
C LYS A 58 -18.58 8.32 15.23
N GLN A 59 -17.89 7.81 14.22
CA GLN A 59 -16.58 7.16 14.34
C GLN A 59 -15.40 8.14 14.29
N LYS A 60 -15.67 9.43 13.99
CA LYS A 60 -14.73 10.56 14.04
C LYS A 60 -13.45 10.41 13.20
N PHE A 61 -13.52 9.67 12.09
CA PHE A 61 -12.39 9.58 11.15
C PHE A 61 -12.37 10.75 10.13
N LYS A 62 -11.19 11.07 9.62
CA LYS A 62 -10.92 12.29 8.83
C LYS A 62 -10.89 12.04 7.32
N VAL A 63 -11.89 11.33 6.79
CA VAL A 63 -12.02 11.10 5.33
C VAL A 63 -13.24 11.86 4.81
N THR A 64 -13.09 12.55 3.68
CA THR A 64 -14.16 13.30 3.03
C THR A 64 -14.34 12.79 1.61
N LEU A 65 -15.58 12.48 1.26
CA LEU A 65 -15.96 12.07 -0.08
C LEU A 65 -16.47 13.29 -0.87
N LEU A 66 -16.11 13.38 -2.14
CA LEU A 66 -16.56 14.45 -3.02
C LEU A 66 -18.04 14.28 -3.39
N ASP A 67 -18.74 15.39 -3.63
CA ASP A 67 -20.03 15.35 -4.31
C ASP A 67 -19.80 15.03 -5.80
N ILE A 68 -20.67 14.18 -6.33
CA ILE A 68 -20.65 13.76 -7.72
C ILE A 68 -22.03 14.05 -8.26
N GLU A 69 -22.09 14.89 -9.28
CA GLU A 69 -23.32 15.21 -9.99
C GLU A 69 -23.18 14.73 -11.43
N TRP A 70 -24.26 14.13 -11.95
CA TRP A 70 -24.30 13.72 -13.34
C TRP A 70 -24.50 14.94 -14.25
N ILE A 71 -23.39 15.52 -14.71
CA ILE A 71 -23.38 16.63 -15.68
C ILE A 71 -22.55 16.28 -16.93
N PRO A 72 -22.85 15.23 -17.70
CA PRO A 72 -22.08 14.96 -18.90
C PRO A 72 -22.66 15.65 -20.13
N SER A 73 -21.76 16.28 -20.88
CA SER A 73 -21.94 16.63 -22.28
C SER A 73 -20.80 15.95 -23.07
N GLY A 74 -20.93 14.65 -23.30
CA GLY A 74 -20.05 13.85 -24.16
C GLY A 74 -19.16 12.82 -23.44
N TRP A 75 -18.78 11.80 -24.21
CA TRP A 75 -18.08 10.56 -23.79
C TRP A 75 -16.85 10.76 -22.87
N ALA A 76 -16.02 11.77 -23.14
CA ALA A 76 -14.82 12.03 -22.34
C ALA A 76 -15.17 12.49 -20.92
N LYS A 77 -16.26 13.27 -20.78
CA LYS A 77 -16.74 13.77 -19.48
C LYS A 77 -17.41 12.65 -18.69
N GLU A 78 -18.19 11.79 -19.35
CA GLU A 78 -18.80 10.59 -18.74
C GLU A 78 -17.72 9.66 -18.18
N LYS A 79 -16.69 9.37 -18.99
CA LYS A 79 -15.57 8.53 -18.56
C LYS A 79 -14.80 9.13 -17.37
N ALA A 80 -14.60 10.45 -17.36
CA ALA A 80 -13.96 11.13 -16.24
C ALA A 80 -14.82 11.09 -14.97
N LEU A 81 -16.13 11.23 -15.11
CA LEU A 81 -17.08 11.15 -14.01
C LEU A 81 -17.09 9.74 -13.38
N LEU A 82 -17.19 8.69 -14.21
CA LEU A 82 -17.13 7.30 -13.76
C LEU A 82 -15.82 7.00 -13.02
N ARG A 83 -14.68 7.47 -13.54
CA ARG A 83 -13.38 7.33 -12.84
C ARG A 83 -13.37 8.05 -11.48
N ARG A 84 -14.00 9.21 -11.39
CA ARG A 84 -14.14 9.92 -10.11
C ARG A 84 -14.98 9.11 -9.14
N THR A 85 -16.11 8.55 -9.58
CA THR A 85 -16.95 7.67 -8.76
C THR A 85 -16.17 6.47 -8.24
N GLU A 86 -15.37 5.81 -9.10
CA GLU A 86 -14.50 4.69 -8.70
C GLU A 86 -13.50 5.08 -7.59
N ILE A 87 -12.87 6.25 -7.73
CA ILE A 87 -11.90 6.78 -6.76
C ILE A 87 -12.58 7.06 -5.42
N GLU A 88 -13.71 7.76 -5.42
CA GLU A 88 -14.41 8.10 -4.18
C GLU A 88 -14.98 6.85 -3.48
N CYS A 89 -15.49 5.87 -4.23
CA CYS A 89 -15.88 4.58 -3.65
C CYS A 89 -14.68 3.87 -3.00
N SER A 90 -13.51 3.88 -3.67
CA SER A 90 -12.29 3.25 -3.11
C SER A 90 -11.83 3.92 -1.82
N LYS A 91 -11.92 5.26 -1.73
CA LYS A 91 -11.67 6.00 -0.48
C LYS A 91 -12.65 5.58 0.62
N ALA A 92 -13.93 5.48 0.30
CA ALA A 92 -14.96 5.10 1.25
C ALA A 92 -14.75 3.69 1.79
N ILE A 93 -14.41 2.73 0.92
CA ILE A 93 -14.13 1.34 1.28
C ILE A 93 -12.91 1.26 2.20
N GLY A 94 -11.82 1.96 1.89
CA GLY A 94 -10.65 2.00 2.77
C GLY A 94 -10.99 2.56 4.15
N ALA A 95 -11.73 3.67 4.19
CA ALA A 95 -12.15 4.30 5.43
C ALA A 95 -13.13 3.45 6.25
N LEU A 96 -14.07 2.74 5.63
CA LEU A 96 -15.01 1.87 6.35
C LEU A 96 -14.39 0.54 6.74
N GLY A 97 -13.53 -0.02 5.88
CA GLY A 97 -12.82 -1.27 6.13
C GLY A 97 -11.88 -1.18 7.33
N SER A 98 -11.25 0.00 7.53
CA SER A 98 -10.41 0.28 8.70
C SER A 98 -11.16 0.40 10.02
N ILE A 99 -12.49 0.56 9.97
CA ILE A 99 -13.37 0.70 11.14
C ILE A 99 -14.08 -0.61 11.47
N GLY A 100 -14.43 -1.41 10.45
CA GLY A 100 -15.41 -2.48 10.56
C GLY A 100 -14.87 -3.89 10.81
N THR A 101 -13.58 -4.14 10.59
CA THR A 101 -13.02 -5.50 10.74
C THR A 101 -11.59 -5.41 11.28
N PRO A 102 -11.33 -5.90 12.50
CA PRO A 102 -9.97 -6.23 12.89
C PRO A 102 -9.35 -7.06 11.78
N LEU A 103 -8.09 -6.79 11.42
CA LEU A 103 -7.36 -7.64 10.50
C LEU A 103 -7.53 -9.11 10.90
N PRO A 104 -7.66 -10.03 9.92
CA PRO A 104 -7.69 -11.46 10.21
C PRO A 104 -6.58 -11.82 11.20
N LYS A 105 -6.86 -12.72 12.15
CA LYS A 105 -5.90 -13.06 13.20
C LYS A 105 -4.55 -13.50 12.61
N ASP A 106 -4.56 -14.22 11.49
CA ASP A 106 -3.33 -14.65 10.81
C ASP A 106 -2.54 -13.48 10.22
N GLU A 107 -3.18 -12.39 9.79
CA GLU A 107 -2.50 -11.17 9.38
C GLU A 107 -1.93 -10.41 10.58
N LEU A 108 -2.69 -10.30 11.67
CA LEU A 108 -2.19 -9.71 12.92
C LEU A 108 -0.99 -10.47 13.47
N ASP A 109 -1.02 -11.80 13.43
CA ASP A 109 0.08 -12.66 13.87
C ASP A 109 1.33 -12.41 13.02
N LYS A 110 1.20 -12.28 11.69
CA LYS A 110 2.32 -11.93 10.79
C LYS A 110 2.89 -10.54 11.10
N LEU A 111 2.05 -9.54 11.30
CA LEU A 111 2.50 -8.18 11.65
C LEU A 111 3.15 -8.15 13.04
N SER A 112 2.67 -8.96 13.98
CA SER A 112 3.27 -9.08 15.32
C SER A 112 4.67 -9.67 15.23
N ALA A 113 4.88 -10.71 14.40
CA ALA A 113 6.22 -11.24 14.14
C ALA A 113 7.16 -10.18 13.55
N LEU A 114 6.68 -9.36 12.59
CA LEU A 114 7.45 -8.25 12.04
C LEU A 114 7.81 -7.18 13.09
N ARG A 115 6.91 -6.89 14.04
CA ARG A 115 7.21 -5.98 15.17
C ARG A 115 8.30 -6.53 16.08
N GLU A 116 8.26 -7.83 16.40
CA GLU A 116 9.30 -8.46 17.21
C GLU A 116 10.66 -8.45 16.51
N GLU A 117 10.70 -8.69 15.20
CA GLU A 117 11.92 -8.58 14.41
C GLU A 117 12.47 -7.14 14.39
N LEU A 118 11.58 -6.16 14.20
CA LEU A 118 11.95 -4.74 14.24
C LEU A 118 12.52 -4.35 15.60
N GLU A 119 11.92 -4.78 16.70
CA GLU A 119 12.38 -4.49 18.06
C GLU A 119 13.79 -5.06 18.33
N LYS A 120 14.10 -6.24 17.77
CA LYS A 120 15.45 -6.82 17.85
C LYS A 120 16.46 -5.96 17.08
N LEU A 121 16.09 -5.48 15.90
CA LEU A 121 16.94 -4.63 15.07
C LEU A 121 17.17 -3.24 15.69
N SER A 122 16.16 -2.65 16.30
CA SER A 122 16.27 -1.38 17.04
C SER A 122 17.31 -1.39 18.15
N LYS A 123 17.58 -2.56 18.74
CA LYS A 123 18.59 -2.71 19.80
C LYS A 123 20.02 -2.73 19.27
N VAL A 124 20.21 -2.97 17.98
CA VAL A 124 21.54 -3.14 17.36
C VAL A 124 21.85 -2.09 16.29
N LEU A 125 20.84 -1.48 15.67
CA LEU A 125 21.02 -0.43 14.68
C LEU A 125 21.10 0.94 15.37
N PRO A 126 22.07 1.79 15.00
CA PRO A 126 22.27 3.08 15.67
C PRO A 126 21.25 4.15 15.24
N ASP A 127 20.63 4.02 14.07
CA ASP A 127 19.66 5.01 13.57
C ASP A 127 18.21 4.63 13.92
N ILE A 128 17.63 5.37 14.86
CA ILE A 128 16.23 5.21 15.30
C ILE A 128 15.20 5.45 14.17
N ASN A 129 15.59 6.09 13.07
CA ASN A 129 14.67 6.37 11.97
C ASN A 129 14.14 5.10 11.31
N TYR A 130 14.87 3.98 11.34
CA TYR A 130 14.37 2.71 10.83
C TYR A 130 13.12 2.25 11.59
N GLU A 131 13.20 2.24 12.92
CA GLU A 131 12.11 1.85 13.82
C GLU A 131 10.89 2.74 13.63
N ARG A 132 11.10 4.06 13.61
CA ARG A 132 10.01 5.02 13.48
C ARG A 132 9.25 4.84 12.16
N ASN A 133 9.98 4.67 11.05
CA ASN A 133 9.33 4.51 9.75
C ASN A 133 8.63 3.14 9.66
N LEU A 134 9.26 2.05 10.10
CA LEU A 134 8.64 0.73 9.98
C LEU A 134 7.48 0.51 10.96
N SER A 135 7.53 1.11 12.14
CA SER A 135 6.37 1.11 13.06
C SER A 135 5.18 1.83 12.43
N GLU A 136 5.41 3.01 11.82
CA GLU A 136 4.37 3.73 11.09
C GLU A 136 3.84 2.90 9.91
N ALA A 137 4.72 2.24 9.14
CA ALA A 137 4.31 1.40 8.02
C ALA A 137 3.42 0.22 8.46
N ILE A 138 3.69 -0.37 9.63
CA ILE A 138 2.85 -1.42 10.22
C ILE A 138 1.51 -0.83 10.69
N ASP A 139 1.51 0.35 11.32
CA ASP A 139 0.29 1.01 11.78
C ASP A 139 -0.63 1.38 10.60
N GLU A 140 -0.07 1.90 9.52
CA GLU A 140 -0.79 2.18 8.27
C GLU A 140 -1.34 0.88 7.65
N TYR A 141 -0.59 -0.22 7.70
CA TYR A 141 -1.10 -1.53 7.26
C TYR A 141 -2.30 -1.98 8.09
N VAL A 142 -2.24 -1.82 9.42
CA VAL A 142 -3.36 -2.16 10.33
C VAL A 142 -4.60 -1.33 10.02
N LYS A 143 -4.42 -0.08 9.59
CA LYS A 143 -5.51 0.80 9.13
C LYS A 143 -6.00 0.46 7.71
N GLY A 144 -5.41 -0.51 7.02
CA GLY A 144 -5.72 -0.82 5.63
C GLY A 144 -5.13 0.16 4.61
N ASP A 145 -4.27 1.07 5.03
CA ASP A 145 -3.58 2.06 4.19
C ASP A 145 -2.33 1.44 3.54
N TYR A 146 -2.54 0.41 2.70
CA TYR A 146 -1.48 -0.39 2.09
C TYR A 146 -0.51 0.42 1.21
N LEU A 147 -0.99 1.49 0.57
CA LEU A 147 -0.13 2.38 -0.21
C LEU A 147 0.83 3.16 0.70
N ALA A 148 0.33 3.71 1.80
CA ALA A 148 1.15 4.43 2.76
C ALA A 148 2.19 3.48 3.38
N SER A 149 1.75 2.30 3.81
CA SER A 149 2.62 1.22 4.29
C SER A 149 3.73 0.89 3.29
N ALA A 150 3.38 0.61 2.03
CA ALA A 150 4.35 0.25 1.01
C ALA A 150 5.33 1.40 0.68
N LEU A 151 4.86 2.65 0.59
CA LEU A 151 5.74 3.79 0.37
C LEU A 151 6.72 3.95 1.52
N ILE A 152 6.26 3.88 2.77
CA ILE A 152 7.16 4.00 3.92
C ILE A 152 8.19 2.87 3.95
N SER A 153 7.79 1.62 3.74
CA SER A 153 8.71 0.47 3.65
C SER A 153 9.70 0.60 2.50
N GLY A 154 9.25 1.05 1.32
CA GLY A 154 10.12 1.30 0.18
C GLY A 154 11.20 2.34 0.50
N ARG A 155 10.86 3.41 1.22
CA ARG A 155 11.84 4.45 1.61
C ARG A 155 12.93 3.85 2.48
N VAL A 156 12.54 3.00 3.43
CA VAL A 156 13.47 2.29 4.32
C VAL A 156 14.39 1.36 3.52
N ILE A 157 13.85 0.61 2.55
CA ILE A 157 14.65 -0.25 1.65
C ILE A 157 15.74 0.55 0.94
N ILE A 158 15.36 1.65 0.27
CA ILE A 158 16.32 2.47 -0.48
C ILE A 158 17.39 3.06 0.45
N TYR A 159 16.97 3.54 1.61
CA TYR A 159 17.90 4.10 2.60
C TYR A 159 18.86 3.03 3.14
N ALA A 160 18.36 1.86 3.53
CA ALA A 160 19.16 0.75 4.04
C ALA A 160 20.16 0.24 2.99
N LEU A 161 19.73 0.05 1.74
CA LEU A 161 20.63 -0.36 0.66
C LEU A 161 21.72 0.67 0.38
N ASN A 162 21.51 1.95 0.67
CA ASN A 162 22.54 2.98 0.52
C ASN A 162 23.59 2.96 1.64
N GLN A 163 23.36 2.21 2.72
CA GLN A 163 24.36 1.97 3.77
C GLN A 163 25.34 0.85 3.40
N ILE A 164 25.01 0.03 2.40
CA ILE A 164 25.91 -1.01 1.91
C ILE A 164 26.91 -0.34 0.96
N PRO A 165 28.23 -0.53 1.16
CA PRO A 165 29.24 -0.04 0.23
C PRO A 165 28.96 -0.50 -1.21
N ARG A 166 29.47 0.28 -2.17
CA ARG A 166 29.27 0.16 -3.63
C ARG A 166 28.03 0.88 -4.17
N LYS A 167 28.01 1.11 -5.50
CA LYS A 167 27.02 1.98 -6.14
C LYS A 167 25.83 1.21 -6.69
N SER A 168 26.07 0.13 -7.43
CA SER A 168 24.98 -0.68 -7.99
C SER A 168 24.51 -1.77 -7.03
N ASP A 169 23.28 -2.25 -7.21
CA ASP A 169 22.72 -3.33 -6.40
C ASP A 169 23.52 -4.63 -6.58
N GLU A 170 24.02 -4.89 -7.80
CA GLU A 170 24.87 -6.04 -8.12
C GLU A 170 26.23 -5.95 -7.42
N GLU A 171 26.85 -4.77 -7.41
CA GLU A 171 28.11 -4.54 -6.70
C GLU A 171 27.93 -4.71 -5.17
N LYS A 172 26.80 -4.25 -4.62
CA LYS A 172 26.47 -4.42 -3.20
C LYS A 172 26.32 -5.89 -2.84
N VAL A 173 25.63 -6.69 -3.67
CA VAL A 173 25.53 -8.13 -3.43
C VAL A 173 26.90 -8.80 -3.49
N LYS A 174 27.73 -8.44 -4.48
CA LYS A 174 29.10 -8.96 -4.57
C LYS A 174 29.91 -8.63 -3.32
N PHE A 175 29.81 -7.41 -2.81
CA PHE A 175 30.45 -7.01 -1.55
C PHE A 175 30.01 -7.87 -0.36
N LEU A 176 28.70 -8.12 -0.22
CA LEU A 176 28.17 -8.95 0.88
C LEU A 176 28.72 -10.39 0.84
N LEU A 177 28.88 -10.95 -0.36
CA LEU A 177 29.46 -12.28 -0.58
C LEU A 177 30.97 -12.30 -0.28
N GLU A 178 31.72 -11.32 -0.79
CA GLU A 178 33.17 -11.17 -0.53
C GLU A 178 33.46 -11.07 0.97
N LYS A 179 32.59 -10.38 1.71
CA LYS A 179 32.68 -10.20 3.16
C LYS A 179 32.12 -11.37 3.98
N LYS A 180 31.56 -12.40 3.33
CA LYS A 180 30.89 -13.54 3.99
C LYS A 180 29.79 -13.12 4.98
N ILE A 181 29.19 -11.94 4.76
CA ILE A 181 28.02 -11.47 5.50
C ILE A 181 26.79 -12.29 5.10
N VAL A 182 26.80 -12.76 3.84
CA VAL A 182 25.81 -13.66 3.27
C VAL A 182 26.54 -14.90 2.72
N GLU A 183 25.94 -16.08 2.86
CA GLU A 183 26.50 -17.33 2.33
C GLU A 183 26.45 -17.39 0.79
N GLU A 184 27.49 -17.94 0.16
CA GLU A 184 27.62 -18.03 -1.31
C GLU A 184 26.48 -18.79 -2.02
N ASN A 185 25.81 -19.71 -1.32
CA ASN A 185 24.73 -20.50 -1.90
C ASN A 185 23.34 -19.84 -1.81
N ARG A 186 23.24 -18.64 -1.22
CA ARG A 186 21.98 -17.93 -1.01
C ARG A 186 21.59 -17.06 -2.21
N LYS A 187 21.30 -17.70 -3.35
CA LYS A 187 20.76 -17.02 -4.54
C LYS A 187 19.47 -16.26 -4.25
N ASP A 188 18.70 -16.73 -3.27
CA ASP A 188 17.49 -16.08 -2.76
C ASP A 188 17.75 -14.66 -2.22
N ILE A 189 18.91 -14.40 -1.60
CA ILE A 189 19.26 -13.07 -1.07
C ILE A 189 19.63 -12.11 -2.21
N HIS A 190 20.35 -12.60 -3.23
CA HIS A 190 20.64 -11.81 -4.43
C HIS A 190 19.35 -11.38 -5.14
N GLU A 191 18.43 -12.33 -5.35
CA GLU A 191 17.12 -12.03 -5.95
C GLU A 191 16.29 -11.11 -5.06
N ALA A 192 16.30 -11.30 -3.74
CA ALA A 192 15.56 -10.47 -2.80
C ALA A 192 16.02 -9.01 -2.82
N ILE A 193 17.33 -8.73 -2.78
CA ILE A 193 17.86 -7.36 -2.78
C ILE A 193 17.51 -6.63 -4.09
N ILE A 194 17.76 -7.28 -5.24
CA ILE A 194 17.48 -6.69 -6.55
C ILE A 194 15.97 -6.47 -6.71
N LYS A 195 15.15 -7.45 -6.33
CA LYS A 195 13.69 -7.37 -6.44
C LYS A 195 13.13 -6.29 -5.53
N ALA A 196 13.57 -6.21 -4.28
CA ALA A 196 13.13 -5.20 -3.32
C ALA A 196 13.53 -3.78 -3.77
N SER A 197 14.77 -3.58 -4.24
CA SER A 197 15.23 -2.29 -4.80
C SER A 197 14.39 -1.86 -6.00
N ARG A 198 14.14 -2.79 -6.94
CA ARG A 198 13.30 -2.52 -8.12
C ARG A 198 11.86 -2.23 -7.73
N LYS A 199 11.31 -3.02 -6.80
CA LYS A 199 9.92 -2.89 -6.33
C LYS A 199 9.71 -1.56 -5.59
N ALA A 200 10.62 -1.19 -4.70
CA ALA A 200 10.62 0.12 -4.04
C ALA A 200 10.66 1.25 -5.07
N ARG A 201 11.60 1.23 -6.03
CA ARG A 201 11.66 2.25 -7.11
C ARG A 201 10.40 2.30 -7.98
N ASN A 202 9.78 1.17 -8.25
CA ASN A 202 8.54 1.13 -9.03
C ASN A 202 7.39 1.83 -8.31
N PHE A 203 7.23 1.60 -7.00
CA PHE A 203 6.21 2.28 -6.18
C PHE A 203 6.46 3.78 -6.03
N PHE A 204 7.72 4.24 -6.14
CA PHE A 204 8.04 5.68 -6.01
C PHE A 204 8.08 6.48 -7.31
N SER A 205 8.43 5.90 -8.45
CA SER A 205 8.87 6.75 -9.58
C SER A 205 8.57 6.27 -11.00
N HIS A 206 8.00 5.09 -11.22
CA HIS A 206 7.87 4.57 -12.60
C HIS A 206 6.42 4.36 -13.07
N ASP A 207 5.47 4.06 -12.18
CA ASP A 207 4.06 3.91 -12.58
C ASP A 207 3.11 4.38 -11.48
N ILE A 208 2.57 5.59 -11.67
CA ILE A 208 1.60 6.23 -10.77
C ILE A 208 0.25 5.48 -10.67
N LYS A 209 0.03 4.47 -11.52
CA LYS A 209 -1.17 3.63 -11.48
C LYS A 209 -1.01 2.42 -10.57
N VAL A 210 0.20 2.13 -10.11
CA VAL A 210 0.47 0.98 -9.24
C VAL A 210 0.01 1.30 -7.83
N ILE A 211 -1.04 0.62 -7.39
CA ILE A 211 -1.53 0.63 -6.01
C ILE A 211 -1.26 -0.77 -5.44
N PRO A 212 -0.49 -0.89 -4.35
CA PRO A 212 -0.14 -2.19 -3.78
C PRO A 212 -1.38 -2.89 -3.23
N THR A 213 -1.47 -4.19 -3.49
CA THR A 213 -2.37 -5.10 -2.77
C THR A 213 -1.90 -5.31 -1.31
N PRO A 214 -2.77 -5.82 -0.40
CA PRO A 214 -2.37 -6.15 0.97
C PRO A 214 -1.16 -7.09 1.02
N SER A 215 -1.14 -8.11 0.14
CA SER A 215 -0.01 -9.04 0.06
C SER A 215 1.28 -8.37 -0.42
N GLU A 216 1.20 -7.42 -1.34
CA GLU A 216 2.37 -6.71 -1.85
C GLU A 216 2.95 -5.74 -0.82
N ALA A 217 2.09 -5.03 -0.09
CA ALA A 217 2.49 -4.15 1.01
C ALA A 217 3.14 -4.95 2.15
N HIS A 218 2.54 -6.08 2.55
CA HIS A 218 3.11 -6.97 3.56
C HIS A 218 4.46 -7.55 3.12
N SER A 219 4.56 -7.99 1.87
CA SER A 219 5.83 -8.46 1.29
C SER A 219 6.90 -7.37 1.32
N LEU A 220 6.56 -6.12 1.02
CA LEU A 220 7.52 -5.01 1.03
C LEU A 220 7.94 -4.63 2.46
N LEU A 221 7.01 -4.69 3.43
CA LEU A 221 7.28 -4.59 4.86
C LEU A 221 8.31 -5.65 5.31
N GLY A 222 8.06 -6.92 5.00
CA GLY A 222 9.00 -8.00 5.34
C GLY A 222 10.36 -7.84 4.65
N GLU A 223 10.38 -7.49 3.36
CA GLU A 223 11.62 -7.21 2.62
C GLU A 223 12.43 -6.07 3.25
N SER A 224 11.76 -5.03 3.75
CA SER A 224 12.44 -3.91 4.41
C SER A 224 13.13 -4.31 5.72
N ILE A 225 12.49 -5.15 6.54
CA ILE A 225 13.08 -5.69 7.77
C ILE A 225 14.25 -6.63 7.45
N GLY A 226 14.08 -7.51 6.45
CA GLY A 226 15.15 -8.41 6.01
C GLY A 226 16.40 -7.68 5.50
N ILE A 227 16.22 -6.58 4.77
CA ILE A 227 17.35 -5.75 4.31
C ILE A 227 18.04 -5.05 5.49
N LEU A 228 17.28 -4.59 6.49
CA LEU A 228 17.87 -4.00 7.70
C LEU A 228 18.68 -5.01 8.51
N ASP A 229 18.25 -6.26 8.58
CA ASP A 229 19.05 -7.33 9.19
C ASP A 229 20.40 -7.50 8.48
N VAL A 230 20.41 -7.49 7.14
CA VAL A 230 21.66 -7.53 6.34
C VAL A 230 22.54 -6.32 6.67
N VAL A 231 21.98 -5.11 6.68
CA VAL A 231 22.73 -3.88 7.00
C VAL A 231 23.28 -3.92 8.42
N SER A 232 22.54 -4.45 9.39
CA SER A 232 23.02 -4.58 10.76
C SER A 232 24.30 -5.42 10.87
N LYS A 233 24.46 -6.43 10.00
CA LYS A 233 25.65 -7.28 9.92
C LYS A 233 26.81 -6.56 9.26
N VAL A 234 26.55 -5.75 8.23
CA VAL A 234 27.57 -4.88 7.59
C VAL A 234 28.16 -3.91 8.61
N LEU A 235 27.30 -3.21 9.36
CA LEU A 235 27.76 -2.23 10.34
C LEU A 235 28.58 -2.87 11.47
N LYS A 236 28.22 -4.08 11.90
CA LYS A 236 29.02 -4.85 12.86
C LYS A 236 30.40 -5.21 12.31
N ASP A 237 30.50 -5.69 11.07
CA ASP A 237 31.80 -6.02 10.45
C ASP A 237 32.73 -4.80 10.37
N GLU A 238 32.18 -3.62 10.03
CA GLU A 238 32.95 -2.37 9.98
C GLU A 238 33.43 -1.91 11.36
N GLU A 239 32.61 -2.05 12.42
CA GLU A 239 33.05 -1.77 13.79
C GLU A 239 34.20 -2.70 14.26
N TYR A 240 34.24 -3.96 13.79
CA TYR A 240 35.33 -4.89 14.09
C TYR A 240 36.63 -4.56 13.32
N LEU A 241 36.54 -3.93 12.14
CA LEU A 241 37.71 -3.53 11.34
C LEU A 241 38.40 -2.25 11.86
N HIS A 242 37.74 -1.51 12.75
CA HIS A 242 38.21 -0.24 13.31
C HIS A 242 38.57 -0.31 14.80
N LYS A 243 38.58 -1.50 15.41
CA LYS A 243 39.13 -1.78 16.75
C LYS A 243 40.51 -2.44 16.65
#